data_AF-D3E1L2-F1
#
_entry.id   AF-D3E1L2-F1
#
_cell.length_a   1.000
_cell.length_b   1.000
_cell.length_c   1.000
_cell.angle_alpha   90.00
_cell.angle_beta   90.00
_cell.angle_gamma   90.00
#
_symmetry.space_group_name_H-M   'P 1'
#
loop_
_entity.id
_entity.type
_entity.pdbx_description
1 polymer ?
#
loop_
_entity_poly.entity_id
_entity_poly.type
_entity_poly.pdbx_seq_one_letter_code
_entity_poly.pdbx_strand_id
1 'polypeptide(L)'
;MFIEKRCTGCREGSACYLTCTIAPCSIEHGNIDYCFECEEYPCDKYDGIELYDSLITHRNQKKDLQKAKTIGIENYHKEQLEKKEIINHILNRYNIANRHIFFCLAVNLLEVDDLKQILKDCDESTKDMDLKERSDYIKHELYEFAKKRNIILKLNTGRY
;
A
#
# COMPACT_ATOMS: atom_id res chain seq x y z
N MET A 1 -18.06 -7.05 9.18
CA MET A 1 -18.18 -8.51 8.97
C MET A 1 -17.08 -8.92 7.98
N PHE A 2 -15.91 -9.31 8.51
CA PHE A 2 -14.82 -9.92 7.75
C PHE A 2 -15.02 -11.43 7.90
N ILE A 3 -15.63 -12.06 6.89
CA ILE A 3 -15.81 -13.50 6.85
C ILE A 3 -14.86 -14.03 5.78
N GLU A 4 -13.99 -14.94 6.23
CA GLU A 4 -13.13 -15.83 5.46
C GLU A 4 -11.76 -15.33 4.98
N LYS A 5 -10.80 -16.24 5.15
CA LYS A 5 -9.37 -16.18 4.83
C LYS A 5 -9.09 -16.22 3.33
N ARG A 6 -9.86 -15.48 2.53
CA ARG A 6 -9.69 -15.34 1.09
C ARG A 6 -9.70 -13.86 0.72
N CYS A 7 -8.86 -13.50 -0.24
CA CYS A 7 -8.96 -12.20 -0.90
C CYS A 7 -10.37 -12.06 -1.49
N THR A 8 -11.19 -11.12 -1.01
CA THR A 8 -12.54 -10.82 -1.56
C THR A 8 -12.47 -10.07 -2.90
N GLY A 9 -11.39 -10.30 -3.68
CA GLY A 9 -10.98 -9.50 -4.83
C GLY A 9 -11.81 -9.74 -6.08
N CYS A 10 -11.21 -9.44 -7.24
CA CYS A 10 -11.77 -9.56 -8.59
C CYS A 10 -12.50 -10.87 -8.93
N ARG A 11 -12.40 -11.91 -8.10
CA ARG A 11 -13.06 -13.23 -8.23
C ARG A 11 -14.51 -13.28 -7.72
N GLU A 12 -14.98 -12.30 -6.94
CA GLU A 12 -16.37 -12.25 -6.43
C GLU A 12 -17.32 -11.37 -7.27
N GLY A 13 -16.95 -11.03 -8.52
CA GLY A 13 -17.88 -10.47 -9.49
C GLY A 13 -18.02 -8.94 -9.52
N SER A 14 -17.26 -8.19 -8.72
CA SER A 14 -17.16 -6.74 -8.87
C SER A 14 -16.06 -6.35 -9.86
N ALA A 15 -16.47 -6.06 -11.10
CA ALA A 15 -15.81 -5.22 -12.11
C ALA A 15 -14.42 -5.59 -12.69
N CYS A 16 -13.77 -6.66 -12.25
CA CYS A 16 -12.34 -6.88 -12.57
C CYS A 16 -12.04 -8.15 -13.39
N TYR A 17 -13.06 -8.89 -13.86
CA TYR A 17 -12.86 -10.15 -14.59
C TYR A 17 -12.55 -9.99 -16.08
N LEU A 18 -13.05 -8.95 -16.76
CA LEU A 18 -13.02 -8.90 -18.23
C LEU A 18 -11.63 -8.68 -18.86
N THR A 19 -10.64 -8.22 -18.09
CA THR A 19 -9.29 -7.88 -18.60
C THR A 19 -8.15 -8.46 -17.78
N CYS A 20 -8.44 -9.24 -16.73
CA CYS A 20 -7.40 -9.75 -15.83
C CYS A 20 -6.69 -10.97 -16.43
N THR A 21 -5.40 -10.82 -16.74
CA THR A 21 -4.54 -11.91 -17.23
C THR A 21 -4.03 -12.83 -16.10
N ILE A 22 -4.14 -12.42 -14.84
CA ILE A 22 -3.66 -13.18 -13.67
C ILE A 22 -4.64 -14.28 -13.27
N ALA A 23 -5.95 -14.07 -13.42
CA ALA A 23 -6.97 -15.07 -13.07
C ALA A 23 -6.80 -16.40 -13.83
N PRO A 24 -6.73 -16.44 -15.17
CA PRO A 24 -6.49 -17.69 -15.90
C PRO A 24 -5.12 -18.29 -15.56
N CYS A 25 -4.07 -17.46 -15.45
CA CYS A 25 -2.71 -17.90 -15.07
C CYS A 25 -2.71 -18.63 -13.71
N SER A 26 -3.48 -18.17 -12.73
CA SER A 26 -3.54 -18.85 -11.43
C SER A 26 -4.15 -20.25 -11.51
N ILE A 27 -5.12 -20.46 -12.41
CA ILE A 27 -5.81 -21.74 -12.60
C ILE A 27 -4.87 -22.71 -13.32
N GLU A 28 -4.20 -22.24 -14.37
CA GLU A 28 -3.20 -23.01 -15.14
C GLU A 28 -2.05 -23.50 -14.26
N HIS A 29 -1.61 -22.70 -13.29
CA HIS A 29 -0.52 -23.02 -12.38
C HIS A 29 -0.99 -23.68 -11.07
N GLY A 30 -2.09 -24.45 -11.11
CA GLY A 30 -2.52 -25.28 -9.98
C GLY A 30 -3.52 -24.63 -9.02
N ASN A 31 -4.29 -23.64 -9.49
CA ASN A 31 -5.28 -22.91 -8.71
C ASN A 31 -4.71 -22.25 -7.44
N ILE A 32 -3.56 -21.59 -7.61
CA ILE A 32 -2.88 -20.83 -6.56
C ILE A 32 -3.58 -19.49 -6.26
N ASP A 33 -3.45 -19.00 -5.04
CA ASP A 33 -4.08 -17.75 -4.59
C ASP A 33 -3.13 -16.55 -4.76
N TYR A 34 -1.81 -16.78 -4.67
CA TYR A 34 -0.80 -15.73 -4.75
C TYR A 34 0.32 -16.10 -5.74
N CYS A 35 0.83 -15.09 -6.47
CA CYS A 35 1.91 -15.32 -7.43
C CYS A 35 3.17 -15.91 -6.77
N PHE A 36 3.47 -15.59 -5.50
CA PHE A 36 4.64 -16.12 -4.79
C PHE A 36 4.57 -17.63 -4.49
N GLU A 37 3.40 -18.26 -4.70
CA GLU A 37 3.16 -19.70 -4.59
C GLU A 37 3.48 -20.44 -5.89
N CYS A 38 3.58 -19.72 -7.02
CA CYS A 38 4.00 -20.31 -8.29
C CYS A 38 5.49 -20.65 -8.25
N GLU A 39 5.86 -21.84 -8.74
CA GLU A 39 7.26 -22.27 -8.85
C GLU A 39 8.06 -21.39 -9.82
N GLU A 40 7.39 -20.80 -10.81
CA GLU A 40 8.01 -19.89 -11.78
C GLU A 40 8.13 -18.45 -11.27
N TYR A 41 7.65 -18.14 -10.07
CA TYR A 41 7.73 -16.79 -9.52
C TYR A 41 9.10 -16.49 -8.92
N PRO A 42 9.72 -15.33 -9.25
CA PRO A 42 9.24 -14.28 -10.16
C PRO A 42 9.43 -14.66 -11.64
N CYS A 43 8.37 -14.54 -12.44
CA CYS A 43 8.40 -14.81 -13.89
C CYS A 43 8.59 -13.53 -14.72
N ASP A 44 8.67 -13.69 -16.04
CA ASP A 44 8.80 -12.62 -17.05
C ASP A 44 7.78 -11.48 -16.89
N LYS A 45 6.55 -11.77 -16.43
CA LYS A 45 5.52 -10.77 -16.12
C LYS A 45 5.93 -9.77 -15.03
N TYR A 46 6.92 -10.12 -14.21
CA TYR A 46 7.46 -9.28 -13.14
C TYR A 46 8.74 -8.53 -13.55
N ASP A 47 9.21 -8.70 -14.78
CA ASP A 47 10.35 -7.95 -15.30
C ASP A 47 9.97 -6.48 -15.45
N GLY A 48 10.73 -5.61 -14.78
CA GLY A 48 10.48 -4.17 -14.82
C GLY A 48 9.17 -3.70 -14.18
N ILE A 49 8.44 -4.56 -13.44
CA ILE A 49 7.12 -4.20 -12.87
C ILE A 49 7.16 -3.01 -11.90
N GLU A 50 8.31 -2.77 -11.27
CA GLU A 50 8.54 -1.66 -10.33
C GLU A 50 9.11 -0.41 -11.02
N LEU A 51 9.32 -0.44 -12.35
CA LEU A 51 9.86 0.70 -13.10
C LEU A 51 8.85 1.84 -13.20
N TYR A 52 7.56 1.53 -13.36
CA TYR A 52 6.53 2.54 -13.52
C TYR A 52 5.37 2.27 -12.58
N ASP A 53 4.93 3.32 -11.90
CA ASP A 53 3.75 3.29 -11.06
C ASP A 53 2.49 3.46 -11.93
N SER A 54 1.40 2.82 -11.51
CA SER A 54 0.08 3.00 -12.11
C SER A 54 -0.68 4.11 -11.36
N LEU A 55 -1.95 3.89 -11.04
CA LEU A 55 -2.69 4.71 -10.07
C LEU A 55 -2.10 4.57 -8.65
N ILE A 56 -1.41 3.46 -8.38
CA ILE A 56 -0.73 3.17 -7.11
C ILE A 56 0.75 2.88 -7.36
N THR A 57 1.57 2.97 -6.31
CA THR A 57 2.99 2.65 -6.42
C THR A 57 3.23 1.16 -6.56
N HIS A 58 4.20 0.78 -7.40
CA HIS A 58 4.68 -0.58 -7.57
C HIS A 58 6.01 -0.84 -6.87
N ARG A 59 6.66 0.18 -6.27
CA ARG A 59 8.01 0.08 -5.70
C ARG A 59 8.22 -1.01 -4.66
N ASN A 60 7.16 -1.39 -3.93
CA ASN A 60 7.21 -2.44 -2.93
C ASN A 60 6.56 -3.74 -3.40
N GLN A 61 6.10 -3.86 -4.64
CA GLN A 61 5.26 -5.00 -5.05
C GLN A 61 5.98 -6.35 -4.87
N LYS A 62 7.24 -6.46 -5.28
CA LYS A 62 8.01 -7.70 -5.06
C LYS A 62 8.33 -7.90 -3.58
N LYS A 63 8.71 -6.83 -2.88
CA LYS A 63 9.01 -6.84 -1.44
C LYS A 63 7.80 -7.29 -0.61
N ASP A 64 6.61 -6.82 -0.95
CA ASP A 64 5.35 -7.11 -0.25
C ASP A 64 4.90 -8.55 -0.50
N LEU A 65 5.04 -9.06 -1.72
CA LEU A 65 4.82 -10.48 -2.02
C LEU A 65 5.80 -11.38 -1.25
N GLN A 66 7.08 -10.98 -1.18
CA GLN A 66 8.07 -11.69 -0.38
C GLN A 66 7.77 -11.61 1.12
N LYS A 67 7.30 -10.46 1.62
CA LYS A 67 6.88 -10.28 3.01
C LYS A 67 5.71 -11.21 3.32
N ALA A 68 4.66 -11.20 2.49
CA ALA A 68 3.51 -12.08 2.63
C ALA A 68 3.90 -13.57 2.66
N LYS A 69 4.83 -13.99 1.80
CA LYS A 69 5.41 -15.34 1.83
C LYS A 69 6.13 -15.65 3.13
N THR A 70 6.90 -14.68 3.65
CA THR A 70 7.77 -14.88 4.82
C THR A 70 6.99 -14.89 6.15
N ILE A 71 6.05 -13.96 6.33
CA ILE A 71 5.30 -13.82 7.59
C ILE A 71 3.95 -14.55 7.58
N GLY A 72 3.56 -15.09 6.42
CA GLY A 72 2.27 -15.72 6.18
C GLY A 72 1.16 -14.71 5.87
N ILE A 73 0.20 -15.13 5.04
CA ILE A 73 -0.85 -14.24 4.52
C ILE A 73 -1.72 -13.62 5.61
N GLU A 74 -1.99 -14.36 6.69
CA GLU A 74 -2.80 -13.88 7.81
C GLU A 74 -2.14 -12.70 8.53
N ASN A 75 -0.83 -12.76 8.75
CA ASN A 75 -0.10 -11.66 9.40
C ASN A 75 0.09 -10.49 8.44
N TYR A 76 0.35 -10.76 7.17
CA TYR A 76 0.37 -9.72 6.15
C TYR A 76 -0.98 -8.99 6.06
N HIS A 77 -2.10 -9.72 6.09
CA HIS A 77 -3.44 -9.12 6.09
C HIS A 77 -3.67 -8.25 7.33
N LYS A 78 -3.24 -8.69 8.53
CA LYS A 78 -3.29 -7.85 9.73
C LYS A 78 -2.52 -6.53 9.53
N GLU A 79 -1.33 -6.57 8.97
CA GLU A 79 -0.58 -5.34 8.64
C GLU A 79 -1.34 -4.45 7.64
N GLN A 80 -1.98 -5.02 6.61
CA GLN A 80 -2.78 -4.24 5.66
C GLN A 80 -4.00 -3.59 6.31
N LEU A 81 -4.65 -4.28 7.27
CA LEU A 81 -5.73 -3.70 8.06
C LEU A 81 -5.23 -2.55 8.94
N GLU A 82 -4.06 -2.69 9.56
CA GLU A 82 -3.45 -1.61 10.33
C GLU A 82 -3.11 -0.40 9.45
N LYS A 83 -2.55 -0.61 8.26
CA LYS A 83 -2.34 0.46 7.27
C LYS A 83 -3.66 1.13 6.87
N LYS A 84 -4.74 0.36 6.72
CA LYS A 84 -6.07 0.89 6.42
C LYS A 84 -6.60 1.80 7.53
N GLU A 85 -6.46 1.41 8.79
CA GLU A 85 -6.85 2.25 9.93
C GLU A 85 -6.02 3.53 10.01
N ILE A 86 -4.70 3.42 9.76
CA ILE A 86 -3.80 4.58 9.72
C ILE A 86 -4.23 5.56 8.63
N ILE A 87 -4.46 5.11 7.39
CA ILE A 87 -4.86 6.03 6.32
C ILE A 87 -6.23 6.65 6.59
N ASN A 88 -7.19 5.91 7.15
CA ASN A 88 -8.49 6.44 7.53
C ASN A 88 -8.35 7.56 8.56
N HIS A 89 -7.52 7.35 9.58
CA HIS A 89 -7.24 8.38 10.60
C HIS A 89 -6.57 9.61 9.98
N ILE A 90 -5.55 9.42 9.13
CA ILE A 90 -4.88 10.51 8.43
C ILE A 90 -5.90 11.29 7.59
N LEU A 91 -6.76 10.60 6.86
CA LEU A 91 -7.73 11.24 5.98
C LEU A 91 -8.79 12.04 6.76
N ASN A 92 -9.24 11.53 7.91
CA ASN A 92 -10.22 12.23 8.74
C ASN A 92 -9.63 13.44 9.46
N ARG A 93 -8.36 13.37 9.87
CA ARG A 93 -7.74 14.41 10.71
C ARG A 93 -6.89 15.40 9.94
N TYR A 94 -6.32 15.04 8.79
CA TYR A 94 -5.28 15.83 8.15
C TYR A 94 -5.52 16.09 6.67
N ASN A 95 -6.57 15.54 6.07
CA ASN A 95 -6.79 15.70 4.64
C ASN A 95 -7.35 17.07 4.30
N ILE A 96 -6.73 17.68 3.30
CA ILE A 96 -7.30 18.79 2.54
C ILE A 96 -7.33 18.39 1.05
N ALA A 97 -8.02 19.18 0.22
CA ALA A 97 -8.16 18.88 -1.21
C ALA A 97 -6.81 18.47 -1.85
N ASN A 98 -6.86 17.38 -2.64
CA ASN A 98 -5.73 16.85 -3.41
C ASN A 98 -4.52 16.30 -2.64
N ARG A 99 -4.59 16.08 -1.32
CA ARG A 99 -3.47 15.48 -0.54
C ARG A 99 -3.59 13.98 -0.29
N HIS A 100 -4.76 13.39 -0.49
CA HIS A 100 -5.00 11.96 -0.30
C HIS A 100 -4.00 11.07 -1.07
N ILE A 101 -3.62 11.43 -2.30
CA ILE A 101 -2.63 10.67 -3.09
C ILE A 101 -1.27 10.59 -2.36
N PHE A 102 -0.82 11.70 -1.79
CA PHE A 102 0.44 11.74 -1.03
C PHE A 102 0.34 10.86 0.22
N PHE A 103 -0.76 10.95 0.97
CA PHE A 103 -0.94 10.12 2.17
C PHE A 103 -1.05 8.64 1.86
N CYS A 104 -1.78 8.26 0.81
CA CYS A 104 -1.84 6.88 0.34
C CYS A 104 -0.45 6.35 -0.05
N LEU A 105 0.35 7.18 -0.74
CA LEU A 105 1.71 6.81 -1.11
C LEU A 105 2.62 6.63 0.11
N ALA A 106 2.55 7.54 1.08
CA ALA A 106 3.33 7.45 2.31
C ALA A 106 2.96 6.19 3.11
N VAL A 107 1.66 5.91 3.30
CA VAL A 107 1.19 4.72 4.03
C VAL A 107 1.56 3.43 3.29
N ASN A 108 1.54 3.43 1.96
CA ASN A 108 1.96 2.27 1.18
C ASN A 108 3.46 1.96 1.36
N LEU A 109 4.32 3.00 1.31
CA LEU A 109 5.77 2.82 1.29
C LEU A 109 6.43 2.70 2.68
N LEU A 110 5.85 3.29 3.71
CA LEU A 110 6.40 3.25 5.08
C LEU A 110 5.93 2.00 5.84
N GLU A 111 6.74 1.54 6.79
CA GLU A 111 6.38 0.42 7.67
C GLU A 111 5.34 0.86 8.72
N VAL A 112 4.54 -0.09 9.20
CA VAL A 112 3.39 0.20 10.09
C VAL A 112 3.83 0.85 11.41
N ASP A 113 4.90 0.36 12.01
CA ASP A 113 5.39 0.89 13.30
C ASP A 113 5.91 2.32 13.17
N ASP A 114 6.61 2.61 12.07
CA ASP A 114 7.09 3.97 11.76
C ASP A 114 5.89 4.93 11.61
N LEU A 115 4.84 4.51 10.89
CA LEU A 115 3.63 5.30 10.71
C LEU A 115 2.89 5.57 12.03
N LYS A 116 2.78 4.55 12.90
CA LYS A 116 2.15 4.69 14.22
C LYS A 116 2.89 5.71 15.09
N GLN A 117 4.23 5.67 15.08
CA GLN A 117 5.05 6.59 15.85
C GLN A 117 4.87 8.03 15.35
N ILE A 118 5.01 8.26 14.03
CA ILE A 118 4.81 9.58 13.42
C ILE A 118 3.42 10.11 13.74
N LEU A 119 2.40 9.26 13.63
CA LEU A 119 1.02 9.67 13.83
C LEU A 119 0.73 10.05 15.28
N LYS A 120 1.29 9.30 16.24
CA LYS A 120 1.20 9.64 17.66
C LYS A 120 1.80 11.02 17.94
N ASP A 121 3.01 11.26 17.45
CA ASP A 121 3.72 12.53 17.67
C ASP A 121 2.98 13.70 17.00
N CYS A 122 2.43 13.50 15.80
CA CYS A 122 1.60 14.49 15.11
C CYS A 122 0.31 14.77 15.89
N ASP A 123 -0.43 13.73 16.30
CA ASP A 123 -1.69 13.88 17.04
C ASP A 123 -1.52 14.67 18.34
N GLU A 124 -0.36 14.56 18.99
CA GLU A 124 0.00 15.33 20.17
C GLU A 124 0.41 16.76 19.84
N SER A 125 1.25 16.95 18.83
CA SER A 125 1.83 18.25 18.45
C SER A 125 0.82 19.19 17.80
N THR A 126 -0.22 18.65 17.17
CA THR A 126 -1.16 19.42 16.35
C THR A 126 -2.56 19.56 16.97
N LYS A 127 -2.70 19.41 18.29
CA LYS A 127 -4.00 19.44 19.00
C LYS A 127 -4.74 20.77 18.82
N ASP A 128 -4.01 21.87 18.92
CA ASP A 128 -4.55 23.23 18.91
C ASP A 128 -4.43 23.91 17.53
N MET A 129 -3.94 23.17 16.53
CA MET A 129 -3.74 23.66 15.17
C MET A 129 -5.02 23.53 14.33
N ASP A 130 -5.17 24.42 13.36
CA ASP A 130 -6.24 24.30 12.37
C ASP A 130 -5.99 23.14 11.38
N LEU A 131 -6.98 22.82 10.54
CA LEU A 131 -6.87 21.70 9.59
C LEU A 131 -5.72 21.87 8.60
N LYS A 132 -5.44 23.09 8.14
CA LYS A 132 -4.38 23.38 7.17
C LYS A 132 -3.01 23.21 7.82
N GLU A 133 -2.81 23.78 9.00
CA GLU A 133 -1.59 23.65 9.82
C GLU A 133 -1.29 22.19 10.14
N ARG A 134 -2.29 21.45 10.63
CA ARG A 134 -2.21 19.99 10.85
C ARG A 134 -1.76 19.26 9.61
N SER A 135 -2.41 19.54 8.48
CA SER A 135 -2.14 18.90 7.20
C SER A 135 -0.72 19.17 6.72
N ASP A 136 -0.24 20.42 6.87
CA ASP A 136 1.13 20.82 6.53
C ASP A 136 2.15 20.11 7.45
N TYR A 137 1.85 20.02 8.74
CA TYR A 137 2.70 19.37 9.74
C TYR A 137 2.90 17.88 9.45
N ILE A 138 1.83 17.08 9.36
CA ILE A 138 1.97 15.64 9.12
C ILE A 138 2.62 15.34 7.76
N LYS A 139 2.35 16.19 6.75
CA LYS A 139 2.99 16.05 5.43
C LYS A 139 4.50 16.25 5.54
N HIS A 140 4.93 17.25 6.31
CA HIS A 140 6.34 17.48 6.59
C HIS A 140 6.99 16.30 7.32
N GLU A 141 6.37 15.80 8.39
CA GLU A 141 6.91 14.68 9.17
C GLU A 141 7.04 13.40 8.33
N LEU A 142 6.01 13.05 7.55
CA LEU A 142 6.06 11.91 6.63
C LEU A 142 7.18 12.08 5.58
N TYR A 143 7.36 13.29 5.06
CA TYR A 143 8.38 13.58 4.07
C TYR A 143 9.80 13.47 4.64
N GLU A 144 10.06 14.09 5.79
CA GLU A 144 11.37 14.03 6.44
C GLU A 144 11.71 12.61 6.92
N PHE A 145 10.71 11.87 7.41
CA PHE A 145 10.90 10.47 7.77
C PHE A 145 11.26 9.62 6.54
N ALA A 146 10.50 9.74 5.45
CA ALA A 146 10.78 9.02 4.22
C ALA A 146 12.16 9.37 3.66
N LYS A 147 12.55 10.65 3.67
CA LYS A 147 13.86 11.13 3.25
C LYS A 147 15.00 10.49 4.07
N LYS A 148 14.87 10.40 5.40
CA LYS A 148 15.85 9.72 6.28
C LYS A 148 16.00 8.23 5.94
N ARG A 149 14.93 7.60 5.46
CA ARG A 149 14.92 6.19 5.03
C ARG A 149 15.27 6.01 3.55
N ASN A 150 15.65 7.07 2.83
CA ASN A 150 15.86 7.08 1.38
C ASN A 150 14.64 6.61 0.56
N ILE A 151 13.43 6.89 1.06
CA ILE A 151 12.16 6.57 0.40
C ILE A 151 11.64 7.82 -0.32
N ILE A 152 11.32 7.68 -1.60
CA ILE A 152 10.79 8.76 -2.42
C ILE A 152 9.26 8.76 -2.36
N LEU A 153 8.66 9.80 -1.79
CA LEU A 153 7.19 9.99 -1.77
C LEU A 153 6.68 10.73 -3.02
N LYS A 154 6.96 10.16 -4.19
CA LYS A 154 6.45 10.62 -5.49
C LYS A 154 6.20 9.43 -6.41
N LEU A 155 5.04 9.38 -7.07
CA LEU A 155 4.77 8.33 -8.07
C LEU A 155 5.71 8.47 -9.27
N ASN A 156 6.22 7.35 -9.76
CA ASN A 156 6.97 7.23 -11.00
C ASN A 156 6.04 6.90 -12.17
N THR A 157 5.19 7.86 -12.55
CA THR A 157 4.40 7.75 -13.78
C THR A 157 5.34 8.09 -14.94
N GLY A 158 5.90 7.09 -15.61
CA GLY A 158 6.69 7.32 -16.83
C GLY A 158 5.91 8.25 -17.75
N ARG A 159 6.52 9.36 -18.17
CA ARG A 159 5.92 10.17 -19.24
C ARG A 159 5.96 9.28 -20.48
N TYR A 160 4.79 8.85 -20.95
CA TYR A 160 4.63 8.36 -22.32
C TYR A 160 5.16 9.40 -23.31
#